data_AF-A0A9X4BNI9-F1
#
_entry.id   AF-A0A9X4BNI9-F1
#
_cell.length_a   1.000
_cell.length_b   1.000
_cell.length_c   1.000
_cell.angle_alpha   90.00
_cell.angle_beta   90.00
_cell.angle_gamma   90.00
#
_symmetry.space_group_name_H-M   'P 1'
#
loop_
_entity.id
_entity.type
_entity.pdbx_description
1 polymer ?
#
loop_
_entity_poly.entity_id
_entity_poly.type
_entity_poly.pdbx_seq_one_letter_code
_entity_poly.pdbx_strand_id
1 'polypeptide(L)'
;PGLQRRRTSVAWITPQHEAGSVAYLWCVVQRFPNSLQGNAGANILTGAAVDDYSYKADWMDGGAGNDTLIGAWGNDTLIGGAGNDRMEGGGGDDLYYVDSLGDVIVETEDEAPSFPMAMAMQLSRDATTSSVGESGAPGIPAMGEHPYRNGDTVAASIDFTLTEELESLILVGTAVNGTGNEFSNWLSGNAQDNVLSGLGEYDTIYGGAGRDVLYGGDGGDELDGEDGNDTLVGGDGDDFYVYTAGQGHDTIVNVDAYGEDMLRVNGAAFDQFSFDRIGDDMVATLSDQSGSLTFKDWYTESANRVDRLYDQNWMELNADQVDSLVGGAELSQLIGAMSQGEAEQDVFTQPLSERGNQPHPMIAAV
;
A
#
# COMPACT_ATOMS: atom_id res chain seq x y z
N PRO A 1 27.33 37.92 -2.31
CA PRO A 1 26.31 38.42 -3.28
C PRO A 1 25.96 37.31 -4.28
N GLY A 2 24.79 36.70 -4.12
CA GLY A 2 24.29 35.68 -5.04
C GLY A 2 23.25 34.74 -4.42
N LEU A 3 22.27 35.26 -3.69
CA LEU A 3 21.07 34.48 -3.36
C LEU A 3 20.33 34.18 -4.66
N GLN A 4 20.32 32.92 -5.09
CA GLN A 4 19.35 32.46 -6.08
C GLN A 4 17.97 32.48 -5.42
N ARG A 5 17.11 33.39 -5.88
CA ARG A 5 15.70 33.39 -5.50
C ARG A 5 15.03 32.20 -6.20
N ARG A 6 14.69 31.16 -5.43
CA ARG A 6 13.67 30.18 -5.84
C ARG A 6 12.39 30.96 -6.15
N ARG A 7 11.91 30.89 -7.38
CA ARG A 7 10.60 31.44 -7.75
C ARG A 7 9.59 30.31 -7.61
N THR A 8 8.96 30.23 -6.44
CA THR A 8 7.72 29.48 -6.28
C THR A 8 6.62 30.32 -6.91
N SER A 9 6.02 29.84 -7.99
CA SER A 9 4.87 30.49 -8.62
C SER A 9 3.61 30.02 -7.90
N VAL A 10 3.22 30.66 -6.81
CA VAL A 10 1.93 30.39 -6.16
C VAL A 10 0.88 31.22 -6.88
N ALA A 11 -0.05 30.58 -7.58
CA ALA A 11 -1.20 31.24 -8.20
C ALA A 11 -2.34 31.30 -7.18
N TRP A 12 -2.68 32.49 -6.69
CA TRP A 12 -3.81 32.71 -5.78
C TRP A 12 -5.06 33.12 -6.56
N ILE A 13 -6.19 32.47 -6.29
CA ILE A 13 -7.50 32.95 -6.74
C ILE A 13 -7.89 34.16 -5.87
N THR A 14 -8.25 35.28 -6.50
CA THR A 14 -8.83 36.43 -5.79
C THR A 14 -10.35 36.26 -5.68
N PRO A 15 -10.98 36.53 -4.53
CA PRO A 15 -12.39 36.27 -4.31
C PRO A 15 -13.25 37.34 -5.00
N GLN A 16 -13.54 37.14 -6.29
CA GLN A 16 -14.58 37.86 -7.02
C GLN A 16 -15.40 36.91 -7.88
N HIS A 17 -16.00 35.86 -7.29
CA HIS A 17 -16.95 35.03 -8.02
C HIS A 17 -18.25 34.88 -7.23
N GLU A 18 -19.36 35.22 -7.89
CA GLU A 18 -20.73 35.09 -7.38
C GLU A 18 -21.05 33.62 -7.14
N ALA A 19 -21.82 33.34 -6.08
CA ALA A 19 -22.27 32.02 -5.70
C ALA A 19 -22.94 31.30 -6.88
N GLY A 20 -22.31 30.22 -7.37
CA GLY A 20 -22.80 29.41 -8.49
C GLY A 20 -21.95 29.44 -9.77
N SER A 21 -20.77 30.05 -9.76
CA SER A 21 -19.85 30.09 -10.92
C SER A 21 -18.74 29.03 -10.77
N VAL A 22 -18.50 28.21 -11.79
CA VAL A 22 -17.34 27.29 -11.85
C VAL A 22 -16.07 28.13 -12.03
N ALA A 23 -15.11 27.98 -11.11
CA ALA A 23 -13.81 28.63 -11.22
C ALA A 23 -12.81 27.69 -11.90
N TYR A 24 -12.16 28.18 -12.96
CA TYR A 24 -11.17 27.43 -13.72
C TYR A 24 -9.77 27.94 -13.39
N LEU A 25 -8.86 27.06 -12.96
CA LEU A 25 -7.44 27.37 -12.82
C LEU A 25 -6.64 26.56 -13.85
N TRP A 26 -6.07 27.24 -14.83
CA TRP A 26 -5.22 26.63 -15.86
C TRP A 26 -3.77 27.12 -15.69
N CYS A 27 -2.80 26.20 -15.61
CA CYS A 27 -1.39 26.56 -15.69
C CYS A 27 -0.93 26.64 -17.16
N VAL A 28 -0.06 27.61 -17.48
CA VAL A 28 0.64 27.70 -18.77
C VAL A 28 2.05 27.15 -18.58
N VAL A 29 2.42 26.11 -19.34
CA VAL A 29 3.76 25.50 -19.51
C VAL A 29 4.82 26.02 -18.53
N GLN A 30 4.98 25.35 -17.38
CA GLN A 30 6.00 25.70 -16.39
C GLN A 30 7.10 24.64 -16.28
N ARG A 31 8.30 25.11 -15.93
CA ARG A 31 9.49 24.25 -15.75
C ARG A 31 9.59 23.63 -14.34
N PHE A 32 8.60 23.81 -13.46
CA PHE A 32 8.60 23.38 -12.05
C PHE A 32 7.32 22.63 -11.69
N PRO A 33 7.33 21.78 -10.64
CA PRO A 33 6.13 21.23 -10.00
C PRO A 33 5.07 22.30 -9.74
N ASN A 34 3.81 22.02 -10.07
CA ASN A 34 2.71 22.90 -9.72
C ASN A 34 2.27 22.66 -8.27
N SER A 35 1.84 23.73 -7.63
CA SER A 35 1.06 23.68 -6.40
C SER A 35 -0.20 24.48 -6.71
N LEU A 36 -1.30 23.75 -6.92
CA LEU A 36 -2.60 24.32 -7.24
C LEU A 36 -3.49 24.20 -6.01
N GLN A 37 -4.12 25.31 -5.65
CA GLN A 37 -5.05 25.33 -4.52
C GLN A 37 -6.35 26.01 -4.94
N GLY A 38 -7.44 25.32 -4.67
CA GLY A 38 -8.80 25.77 -4.85
C GLY A 38 -9.27 26.70 -3.73
N ASN A 39 -10.57 26.96 -3.72
CA ASN A 39 -11.25 27.79 -2.74
C ASN A 39 -12.41 27.03 -2.12
N ALA A 40 -13.50 27.71 -1.74
CA ALA A 40 -14.63 27.10 -1.05
C ALA A 40 -15.83 26.78 -1.96
N GLY A 41 -15.62 26.78 -3.28
CA GLY A 41 -16.63 26.36 -4.25
C GLY A 41 -15.99 25.54 -5.36
N ALA A 42 -16.83 24.90 -6.18
CA ALA A 42 -16.42 23.97 -7.22
C ALA A 42 -15.33 24.52 -8.16
N ASN A 43 -14.20 23.82 -8.19
CA ASN A 43 -12.99 24.16 -8.92
C ASN A 43 -12.64 23.06 -9.91
N ILE A 44 -12.01 23.47 -11.01
CA ILE A 44 -11.34 22.56 -11.92
C ILE A 44 -9.86 22.91 -11.88
N LEU A 45 -9.07 21.99 -11.33
CA LEU A 45 -7.61 22.06 -11.22
C LEU A 45 -7.02 21.07 -12.21
N THR A 46 -6.04 21.51 -12.99
CA THR A 46 -5.40 20.67 -14.00
C THR A 46 -3.89 20.87 -13.94
N GLY A 47 -3.18 19.78 -13.74
CA GLY A 47 -1.74 19.68 -13.80
C GLY A 47 -1.18 20.01 -15.18
N ALA A 48 0.14 20.14 -15.26
CA ALA A 48 0.78 20.58 -16.50
C ALA A 48 0.98 19.40 -17.47
N ALA A 49 0.15 19.34 -18.51
CA ALA A 49 0.48 18.56 -19.70
C ALA A 49 1.69 19.21 -20.43
N VAL A 50 2.85 18.55 -20.41
CA VAL A 50 4.05 18.99 -21.14
C VAL A 50 4.30 18.12 -22.37
N ASP A 51 4.87 18.73 -23.40
CA ASP A 51 5.29 18.14 -24.69
C ASP A 51 6.62 17.36 -24.60
N ASP A 52 7.07 17.07 -23.39
CA ASP A 52 8.40 16.54 -23.11
C ASP A 52 8.33 15.63 -21.87
N TYR A 53 7.90 14.38 -22.06
CA TYR A 53 7.97 13.15 -21.19
C TYR A 53 8.61 13.29 -19.80
N SER A 54 8.22 14.31 -19.06
CA SER A 54 8.82 14.69 -17.80
C SER A 54 7.75 14.42 -16.79
N TYR A 55 7.80 13.23 -16.21
CA TYR A 55 7.10 12.80 -15.01
C TYR A 55 7.32 13.85 -13.92
N LYS A 56 6.40 14.81 -13.78
CA LYS A 56 6.52 15.87 -12.80
C LYS A 56 5.32 15.81 -11.87
N ALA A 57 5.61 15.42 -10.64
CA ALA A 57 4.67 15.48 -9.54
C ALA A 57 4.11 16.91 -9.35
N ASP A 58 2.80 17.03 -9.46
CA ASP A 58 1.99 18.18 -9.12
C ASP A 58 1.29 17.96 -7.77
N TRP A 59 1.15 19.02 -6.99
CA TRP A 59 0.37 19.02 -5.75
C TRP A 59 -0.91 19.82 -5.97
N MET A 60 -2.05 19.22 -5.69
CA MET A 60 -3.37 19.80 -5.90
C MET A 60 -4.24 19.65 -4.66
N ASP A 61 -4.90 20.74 -4.27
CA ASP A 61 -5.84 20.80 -3.15
C ASP A 61 -7.10 21.54 -3.61
N GLY A 62 -8.24 20.84 -3.73
CA GLY A 62 -9.53 21.40 -4.14
C GLY A 62 -10.10 22.39 -3.11
N GLY A 63 -9.82 22.14 -1.83
CA GLY A 63 -10.29 22.96 -0.73
C GLY A 63 -11.67 22.52 -0.26
N ALA A 64 -12.71 23.29 -0.55
CA ALA A 64 -14.08 22.89 -0.27
C ALA A 64 -14.98 23.14 -1.47
N GLY A 65 -16.05 22.36 -1.59
CA GLY A 65 -16.87 22.33 -2.80
C GLY A 65 -16.70 21.01 -3.53
N ASN A 66 -17.40 20.84 -4.64
CA ASN A 66 -17.26 19.63 -5.47
C ASN A 66 -16.30 19.95 -6.61
N ASP A 67 -15.09 19.49 -6.49
CA ASP A 67 -13.96 19.85 -7.32
C ASP A 67 -13.64 18.76 -8.34
N THR A 68 -12.83 19.13 -9.34
CA THR A 68 -12.29 18.19 -10.33
C THR A 68 -10.80 18.46 -10.43
N LEU A 69 -10.00 17.48 -10.01
CA LEU A 69 -8.54 17.52 -10.02
C LEU A 69 -8.06 16.54 -11.10
N ILE A 70 -7.14 17.00 -11.94
CA ILE A 70 -6.59 16.23 -13.06
C ILE A 70 -5.06 16.35 -13.01
N GLY A 71 -4.34 15.27 -12.71
CA GLY A 71 -2.88 15.18 -12.57
C GLY A 71 -2.14 15.28 -13.90
N ALA A 72 -2.58 14.49 -14.87
CA ALA A 72 -1.94 14.27 -16.16
C ALA A 72 -0.77 13.28 -16.10
N TRP A 73 0.49 13.70 -16.18
CA TRP A 73 1.64 12.79 -16.18
C TRP A 73 2.58 13.16 -15.03
N GLY A 74 3.03 12.17 -14.28
CA GLY A 74 3.84 12.36 -13.08
C GLY A 74 3.17 11.71 -11.88
N ASN A 75 3.89 11.69 -10.77
CA ASN A 75 3.42 11.13 -9.51
C ASN A 75 2.76 12.25 -8.70
N ASP A 76 1.50 12.49 -8.94
CA ASP A 76 0.76 13.64 -8.45
C ASP A 76 0.16 13.38 -7.06
N THR A 77 -0.13 14.46 -6.34
CA THR A 77 -0.87 14.40 -5.07
C THR A 77 -2.16 15.19 -5.23
N LEU A 78 -3.29 14.50 -5.18
CA LEU A 78 -4.62 15.04 -5.38
C LEU A 78 -5.40 14.99 -4.07
N ILE A 79 -5.68 16.16 -3.50
CA ILE A 79 -6.47 16.33 -2.28
C ILE A 79 -7.80 16.96 -2.70
N GLY A 80 -8.89 16.18 -2.71
CA GLY A 80 -10.23 16.71 -3.00
C GLY A 80 -10.62 17.78 -1.99
N GLY A 81 -10.48 17.45 -0.71
CA GLY A 81 -10.93 18.29 0.39
C GLY A 81 -12.42 18.10 0.64
N ALA A 82 -13.07 19.09 1.24
CA ALA A 82 -14.44 18.91 1.69
C ALA A 82 -15.44 19.01 0.52
N GLY A 83 -16.07 17.90 0.16
CA GLY A 83 -17.14 17.91 -0.83
C GLY A 83 -17.38 16.54 -1.44
N ASN A 84 -17.79 16.51 -2.70
CA ASN A 84 -17.79 15.29 -3.49
C ASN A 84 -16.95 15.58 -4.72
N ASP A 85 -15.72 15.12 -4.71
CA ASP A 85 -14.70 15.50 -5.66
C ASP A 85 -14.47 14.44 -6.72
N ARG A 86 -13.98 14.86 -7.87
CA ARG A 86 -13.45 13.95 -8.89
C ARG A 86 -11.95 14.12 -8.95
N MET A 87 -11.19 13.05 -8.75
CA MET A 87 -9.74 13.06 -8.82
C MET A 87 -9.29 12.07 -9.92
N GLU A 88 -8.45 12.55 -10.83
CA GLU A 88 -7.93 11.77 -11.96
C GLU A 88 -6.42 12.01 -12.04
N GLY A 89 -5.61 11.04 -11.61
CA GLY A 89 -4.16 11.17 -11.56
C GLY A 89 -3.54 11.10 -12.94
N GLY A 90 -3.85 10.04 -13.69
CA GLY A 90 -3.41 9.89 -15.06
C GLY A 90 -2.28 8.88 -15.15
N GLY A 91 -1.11 9.29 -15.63
CA GLY A 91 0.04 8.39 -15.74
C GLY A 91 1.10 8.71 -14.69
N GLY A 92 1.51 7.72 -13.90
CA GLY A 92 2.49 7.86 -12.82
C GLY A 92 2.05 7.02 -11.63
N ASP A 93 2.72 7.18 -10.48
CA ASP A 93 2.19 6.67 -9.20
C ASP A 93 1.62 7.86 -8.41
N ASP A 94 0.30 7.96 -8.37
CA ASP A 94 -0.46 9.07 -7.83
C ASP A 94 -0.92 8.81 -6.38
N LEU A 95 -1.14 9.89 -5.63
CA LEU A 95 -1.65 9.86 -4.25
C LEU A 95 -2.96 10.64 -4.15
N TYR A 96 -4.03 9.95 -3.77
CA TYR A 96 -5.37 10.52 -3.59
C TYR A 96 -5.70 10.66 -2.10
N TYR A 97 -6.22 11.81 -1.70
CA TYR A 97 -6.81 11.98 -0.37
C TYR A 97 -8.33 12.00 -0.45
N VAL A 98 -8.96 11.03 0.18
CA VAL A 98 -10.43 10.85 0.19
C VAL A 98 -10.98 11.12 1.58
N ASP A 99 -11.95 12.02 1.66
CA ASP A 99 -12.65 12.36 2.92
C ASP A 99 -14.17 12.25 2.84
N SER A 100 -14.70 11.98 1.64
CA SER A 100 -16.12 11.85 1.39
C SER A 100 -16.45 10.60 0.59
N LEU A 101 -17.53 9.90 0.97
CA LEU A 101 -18.07 8.78 0.19
C LEU A 101 -18.61 9.20 -1.19
N GLY A 102 -18.71 10.51 -1.43
CA GLY A 102 -19.08 11.06 -2.73
C GLY A 102 -17.90 11.32 -3.65
N ASP A 103 -16.66 11.15 -3.17
CA ASP A 103 -15.47 11.31 -3.99
C ASP A 103 -15.36 10.17 -5.00
N VAL A 104 -14.84 10.49 -6.18
CA VAL A 104 -14.64 9.55 -7.28
C VAL A 104 -13.20 9.67 -7.74
N ILE A 105 -12.44 8.59 -7.56
CA ILE A 105 -11.13 8.42 -8.18
C ILE A 105 -11.35 7.81 -9.56
N VAL A 106 -10.63 8.34 -10.54
CA VAL A 106 -10.56 7.76 -11.87
C VAL A 106 -9.11 7.55 -12.24
N GLU A 107 -8.74 6.29 -12.33
CA GLU A 107 -7.52 5.88 -12.96
C GLU A 107 -7.73 5.53 -14.42
N THR A 108 -6.71 5.81 -15.22
CA THR A 108 -6.65 5.40 -16.62
C THR A 108 -5.29 4.79 -16.86
N GLU A 109 -5.23 3.45 -16.98
CA GLU A 109 -4.00 2.72 -17.27
C GLU A 109 -3.22 3.37 -18.42
N ASP A 110 -2.07 4.00 -18.14
CA ASP A 110 -1.11 4.53 -19.11
C ASP A 110 -1.69 5.43 -20.23
N GLU A 111 -2.90 5.98 -20.06
CA GLU A 111 -3.54 6.82 -21.07
C GLU A 111 -3.44 8.31 -20.71
N ALA A 112 -3.32 9.14 -21.76
CA ALA A 112 -3.45 10.58 -21.61
C ALA A 112 -4.84 10.91 -20.98
N PRO A 113 -4.93 11.95 -20.15
CA PRO A 113 -6.12 12.25 -19.34
C PRO A 113 -7.43 12.21 -20.13
N SER A 114 -8.52 11.82 -19.47
CA SER A 114 -9.86 11.56 -20.02
C SER A 114 -10.51 12.76 -20.72
N PHE A 115 -9.92 13.95 -20.57
CA PHE A 115 -10.25 15.10 -21.41
C PHE A 115 -9.52 15.02 -22.75
N PRO A 116 -10.25 14.98 -23.88
CA PRO A 116 -9.60 14.98 -25.18
C PRO A 116 -8.71 16.20 -25.27
N MET A 117 -7.54 16.01 -25.86
CA MET A 117 -6.56 16.97 -26.41
C MET A 117 -7.18 18.00 -27.38
N ALA A 118 -8.34 18.59 -27.05
CA ALA A 118 -9.18 19.38 -27.93
C ALA A 118 -9.30 20.85 -27.49
N MET A 119 -8.52 21.29 -26.48
CA MET A 119 -8.32 22.72 -26.23
C MET A 119 -6.88 23.14 -25.90
N ALA A 120 -5.88 22.35 -26.29
CA ALA A 120 -4.49 22.81 -26.36
C ALA A 120 -4.12 23.40 -27.74
N MET A 121 -5.11 23.73 -28.57
CA MET A 121 -4.91 24.66 -29.67
C MET A 121 -5.38 26.06 -29.26
N GLN A 122 -4.38 26.94 -29.12
CA GLN A 122 -4.34 28.31 -29.63
C GLN A 122 -4.39 29.47 -28.62
N LEU A 123 -3.23 29.86 -28.07
CA LEU A 123 -2.75 31.26 -28.01
C LEU A 123 -1.20 31.29 -27.88
N SER A 124 -0.45 31.08 -28.98
CA SER A 124 0.37 32.13 -29.66
C SER A 124 1.41 32.84 -28.75
N ARG A 125 2.72 32.74 -28.99
CA ARG A 125 3.48 33.17 -30.19
C ARG A 125 4.77 32.34 -30.36
N ASP A 126 5.10 31.97 -31.59
CA ASP A 126 6.32 31.27 -32.05
C ASP A 126 6.21 29.77 -32.41
N ALA A 127 5.02 29.31 -32.81
CA ALA A 127 4.90 28.07 -33.55
C ALA A 127 5.48 28.21 -34.97
N THR A 128 6.78 27.95 -35.14
CA THR A 128 7.29 27.39 -36.40
C THR A 128 6.84 25.95 -36.48
N THR A 129 5.70 25.74 -37.12
CA THR A 129 5.20 24.46 -37.60
C THR A 129 6.28 23.72 -38.38
N SER A 130 6.80 22.62 -37.84
CA SER A 130 7.34 21.54 -38.67
C SER A 130 6.41 20.34 -38.51
N SER A 131 5.46 20.29 -39.43
CA SER A 131 4.69 19.11 -39.73
C SER A 131 5.62 17.98 -40.18
N VAL A 132 5.65 16.89 -39.43
CA VAL A 132 5.98 15.55 -39.94
C VAL A 132 4.74 14.74 -39.57
N GLY A 133 3.80 14.45 -40.47
CA GLY A 133 4.03 13.67 -41.68
C GLY A 133 3.79 12.22 -41.31
N GLU A 134 2.54 11.76 -41.45
CA GLU A 134 2.23 10.32 -41.41
C GLU A 134 3.11 9.61 -42.44
N SER A 135 3.99 8.74 -41.96
CA SER A 135 4.55 7.66 -42.77
C SER A 135 4.93 6.53 -41.82
N GLY A 136 4.28 5.38 -42.01
CA GLY A 136 4.51 4.17 -41.22
C GLY A 136 6.00 3.84 -41.05
N ALA A 137 6.36 3.63 -39.79
CA ALA A 137 7.48 2.83 -39.37
C ALA A 137 6.93 1.79 -38.37
N PRO A 138 7.45 0.56 -38.38
CA PRO A 138 6.87 -0.60 -37.71
C PRO A 138 6.85 -0.37 -36.20
N GLY A 139 5.83 -0.92 -35.53
CA GLY A 139 5.60 -0.79 -34.09
C GLY A 139 6.89 -0.60 -33.32
N ILE A 140 7.04 0.60 -32.74
CA ILE A 140 7.95 0.79 -31.62
C ILE A 140 7.35 -0.15 -30.57
N PRO A 141 8.06 -1.23 -30.19
CA PRO A 141 7.56 -2.12 -29.15
C PRO A 141 7.30 -1.25 -27.92
N ALA A 142 6.23 -1.54 -27.19
CA ALA A 142 6.16 -1.19 -25.79
C ALA A 142 7.46 -1.69 -25.14
N MET A 143 8.43 -0.79 -25.00
CA MET A 143 9.58 -0.93 -24.12
C MET A 143 9.03 -0.34 -22.83
N GLY A 144 8.31 -1.10 -22.00
CA GLY A 144 8.87 -2.24 -21.29
C GLY A 144 9.41 -1.69 -19.98
N GLU A 145 8.51 -1.38 -19.06
CA GLU A 145 8.80 -1.06 -17.67
C GLU A 145 7.93 -2.06 -16.86
N HIS A 146 8.63 -2.90 -16.10
CA HIS A 146 8.28 -3.87 -15.05
C HIS A 146 6.86 -4.50 -14.91
N PRO A 147 6.75 -5.82 -14.64
CA PRO A 147 5.48 -6.56 -14.54
C PRO A 147 4.67 -6.37 -13.23
N TYR A 148 4.80 -5.25 -12.50
CA TYR A 148 3.92 -4.90 -11.38
C TYR A 148 3.59 -3.41 -11.52
N ARG A 149 2.29 -3.11 -11.67
CA ARG A 149 1.72 -1.84 -12.14
C ARG A 149 2.09 -0.66 -11.23
N ASN A 150 2.05 0.53 -11.82
CA ASN A 150 2.25 1.83 -11.17
C ASN A 150 1.39 1.89 -9.90
N GLY A 151 2.00 2.17 -8.74
CA GLY A 151 1.37 1.92 -7.45
C GLY A 151 0.55 3.10 -6.97
N ASP A 152 -0.63 3.29 -7.53
CA ASP A 152 -1.52 4.38 -7.14
C ASP A 152 -2.05 4.15 -5.72
N THR A 153 -2.05 5.22 -4.92
CA THR A 153 -2.32 5.15 -3.48
C THR A 153 -3.51 6.00 -3.07
N VAL A 154 -4.43 5.42 -2.30
CA VAL A 154 -5.52 6.15 -1.64
C VAL A 154 -5.21 6.29 -0.15
N ALA A 155 -5.13 7.54 0.32
CA ALA A 155 -5.19 7.87 1.73
C ALA A 155 -6.64 8.24 2.11
N ALA A 156 -7.34 7.35 2.81
CA ALA A 156 -8.76 7.50 3.12
C ALA A 156 -9.00 7.83 4.60
N SER A 157 -9.67 8.95 4.87
CA SER A 157 -10.10 9.31 6.24
C SER A 157 -11.46 8.71 6.64
N ILE A 158 -12.06 7.97 5.71
CA ILE A 158 -13.32 7.24 5.79
C ILE A 158 -13.07 5.77 5.42
N ASP A 159 -14.05 4.91 5.72
CA ASP A 159 -14.02 3.54 5.24
C ASP A 159 -14.01 3.50 3.70
N PHE A 160 -13.13 2.68 3.12
CA PHE A 160 -12.88 2.69 1.69
C PHE A 160 -12.63 1.29 1.12
N THR A 161 -13.06 1.09 -0.12
CA THR A 161 -12.81 -0.13 -0.91
C THR A 161 -12.14 0.29 -2.20
N LEU A 162 -10.97 -0.28 -2.51
CA LEU A 162 -10.24 -0.01 -3.75
C LEU A 162 -11.06 -0.45 -4.97
N THR A 163 -10.96 0.32 -6.05
CA THR A 163 -11.42 -0.14 -7.37
C THR A 163 -10.32 -0.95 -8.04
N GLU A 164 -10.63 -1.63 -9.14
CA GLU A 164 -9.72 -2.56 -9.82
C GLU A 164 -8.40 -1.93 -10.28
N GLU A 165 -8.37 -0.62 -10.47
CA GLU A 165 -7.22 0.14 -10.96
C GLU A 165 -6.34 0.75 -9.86
N LEU A 166 -6.63 0.49 -8.58
CA LEU A 166 -5.88 1.05 -7.45
C LEU A 166 -5.16 -0.05 -6.68
N GLU A 167 -3.91 0.19 -6.31
CA GLU A 167 -3.05 -0.82 -5.70
C GLU A 167 -2.88 -0.63 -4.19
N SER A 168 -2.95 0.60 -3.68
CA SER A 168 -2.61 0.88 -2.28
C SER A 168 -3.69 1.64 -1.54
N LEU A 169 -3.98 1.20 -0.31
CA LEU A 169 -4.89 1.89 0.62
C LEU A 169 -4.18 2.16 1.94
N ILE A 170 -4.24 3.40 2.39
CA ILE A 170 -3.80 3.83 3.72
C ILE A 170 -5.01 4.44 4.43
N LEU A 171 -5.46 3.81 5.51
CA LEU A 171 -6.46 4.41 6.36
C LEU A 171 -5.83 5.53 7.18
N VAL A 172 -6.52 6.66 7.31
CA VAL A 172 -6.10 7.78 8.15
C VAL A 172 -7.29 8.29 8.96
N GLY A 173 -7.02 9.19 9.91
CA GLY A 173 -8.09 9.86 10.66
C GLY A 173 -8.93 8.88 11.48
N THR A 174 -10.20 8.71 11.08
CA THR A 174 -11.20 7.91 11.81
C THR A 174 -11.70 6.70 11.05
N ALA A 175 -11.15 6.42 9.86
CA ALA A 175 -11.49 5.23 9.09
C ALA A 175 -11.16 3.98 9.90
N VAL A 176 -12.04 2.97 9.84
CA VAL A 176 -11.84 1.69 10.53
C VAL A 176 -11.95 0.50 9.60
N ASN A 177 -12.57 0.63 8.43
CA ASN A 177 -12.67 -0.46 7.46
C ASN A 177 -11.91 -0.11 6.16
N GLY A 178 -11.05 -1.01 5.72
CA GLY A 178 -10.36 -0.96 4.44
C GLY A 178 -10.56 -2.26 3.68
N THR A 179 -10.76 -2.18 2.37
CA THR A 179 -10.88 -3.35 1.52
C THR A 179 -10.09 -3.12 0.24
N GLY A 180 -9.29 -4.11 -0.14
CA GLY A 180 -8.63 -4.18 -1.42
C GLY A 180 -9.59 -4.50 -2.56
N ASN A 181 -9.07 -5.13 -3.60
CA ASN A 181 -9.72 -5.59 -4.80
C ASN A 181 -9.21 -7.00 -5.15
N GLU A 182 -9.56 -7.54 -6.31
CA GLU A 182 -9.18 -8.90 -6.72
C GLU A 182 -7.73 -8.99 -7.26
N PHE A 183 -6.90 -7.99 -6.99
CA PHE A 183 -5.49 -7.93 -7.39
C PHE A 183 -4.62 -7.67 -6.17
N SER A 184 -3.32 -7.89 -6.34
CA SER A 184 -2.34 -7.61 -5.29
C SER A 184 -2.42 -6.16 -4.79
N ASN A 185 -2.67 -6.01 -3.50
CA ASN A 185 -2.79 -4.72 -2.86
C ASN A 185 -1.82 -4.53 -1.69
N TRP A 186 -1.54 -3.27 -1.40
CA TRP A 186 -0.86 -2.84 -0.18
C TRP A 186 -1.84 -2.09 0.71
N LEU A 187 -2.19 -2.68 1.85
CA LEU A 187 -3.13 -2.11 2.81
C LEU A 187 -2.41 -1.72 4.09
N SER A 188 -2.65 -0.51 4.58
CA SER A 188 -2.13 -0.04 5.87
C SER A 188 -3.25 0.62 6.67
N GLY A 189 -3.46 0.14 7.90
CA GLY A 189 -4.38 0.72 8.85
C GLY A 189 -3.85 2.00 9.51
N ASN A 190 -4.48 2.40 10.59
CA ASN A 190 -4.12 3.56 11.39
C ASN A 190 -3.96 3.17 12.86
N ALA A 191 -4.23 4.11 13.78
CA ALA A 191 -4.10 3.86 15.22
C ALA A 191 -5.42 3.43 15.89
N GLN A 192 -6.44 3.07 15.10
CA GLN A 192 -7.75 2.58 15.56
C GLN A 192 -7.81 1.06 15.39
N ASP A 193 -8.78 0.43 16.05
CA ASP A 193 -9.17 -0.96 15.75
C ASP A 193 -9.67 -1.05 14.29
N ASN A 194 -8.85 -1.56 13.39
CA ASN A 194 -9.10 -1.67 11.96
C ASN A 194 -9.60 -3.06 11.54
N VAL A 195 -10.41 -3.09 10.48
CA VAL A 195 -10.75 -4.31 9.74
C VAL A 195 -10.25 -4.11 8.31
N LEU A 196 -9.23 -4.87 7.92
CA LEU A 196 -8.63 -4.81 6.60
C LEU A 196 -8.84 -6.14 5.87
N SER A 197 -9.19 -6.08 4.60
CA SER A 197 -9.40 -7.27 3.77
C SER A 197 -8.68 -7.09 2.44
N GLY A 198 -7.73 -7.98 2.13
CA GLY A 198 -7.01 -8.01 0.86
C GLY A 198 -7.92 -8.40 -0.31
N LEU A 199 -8.64 -9.51 -0.12
CA LEU A 199 -9.55 -10.19 -1.05
C LEU A 199 -8.86 -11.25 -1.91
N GLY A 200 -8.14 -10.89 -2.97
CA GLY A 200 -7.63 -11.86 -3.92
C GLY A 200 -6.21 -11.55 -4.37
N GLU A 201 -5.52 -12.57 -4.88
CA GLU A 201 -4.11 -12.51 -5.26
C GLU A 201 -3.20 -12.22 -4.05
N TYR A 202 -1.94 -11.80 -4.28
CA TYR A 202 -0.98 -11.58 -3.20
C TYR A 202 -1.18 -10.20 -2.56
N ASP A 203 -1.62 -10.15 -1.30
CA ASP A 203 -1.77 -8.91 -0.56
C ASP A 203 -0.69 -8.70 0.50
N THR A 204 -0.41 -7.44 0.83
CA THR A 204 0.40 -7.07 1.99
C THR A 204 -0.41 -6.15 2.89
N ILE A 205 -0.63 -6.56 4.15
CA ILE A 205 -1.55 -5.90 5.06
C ILE A 205 -0.86 -5.59 6.39
N TYR A 206 -0.82 -4.30 6.74
CA TYR A 206 -0.32 -3.78 8.02
C TYR A 206 -1.48 -3.23 8.85
N GLY A 207 -1.71 -3.79 10.04
CA GLY A 207 -2.79 -3.38 10.94
C GLY A 207 -2.62 -1.97 11.49
N GLY A 208 -1.41 -1.62 11.91
CA GLY A 208 -1.14 -0.35 12.55
C GLY A 208 -1.06 -0.49 14.06
N ALA A 209 -1.57 0.50 14.79
CA ALA A 209 -1.73 0.35 16.23
C ALA A 209 -3.21 0.11 16.52
N GLY A 210 -3.54 -0.77 17.45
CA GLY A 210 -4.94 -0.98 17.78
C GLY A 210 -5.25 -2.42 18.15
N ARG A 211 -6.45 -2.84 17.80
CA ARG A 211 -6.84 -4.24 17.82
C ARG A 211 -7.49 -4.53 16.48
N ASP A 212 -6.69 -5.09 15.62
CA ASP A 212 -7.00 -5.18 14.21
C ASP A 212 -7.47 -6.58 13.84
N VAL A 213 -8.25 -6.65 12.78
CA VAL A 213 -8.65 -7.91 12.14
C VAL A 213 -8.24 -7.82 10.68
N LEU A 214 -7.23 -8.62 10.33
CA LEU A 214 -6.66 -8.66 8.99
C LEU A 214 -7.13 -9.95 8.31
N TYR A 215 -7.74 -9.81 7.14
CA TYR A 215 -8.12 -10.90 6.25
C TYR A 215 -7.25 -10.80 5.00
N GLY A 216 -6.40 -11.79 4.73
CA GLY A 216 -5.66 -11.89 3.47
C GLY A 216 -6.65 -12.12 2.32
N GLY A 217 -7.23 -13.33 2.28
CA GLY A 217 -8.23 -13.70 1.29
C GLY A 217 -7.80 -14.92 0.51
N ASP A 218 -7.94 -14.87 -0.82
CA ASP A 218 -7.40 -15.88 -1.73
C ASP A 218 -6.02 -15.44 -2.18
N GLY A 219 -4.97 -16.24 -2.02
CA GLY A 219 -3.60 -15.87 -2.39
C GLY A 219 -2.62 -16.13 -1.25
N GLY A 220 -1.33 -15.94 -1.50
CA GLY A 220 -0.33 -16.14 -0.43
C GLY A 220 -0.01 -14.81 0.23
N ASP A 221 -0.70 -14.44 1.30
CA ASP A 221 -0.70 -13.05 1.76
C ASP A 221 0.37 -12.76 2.82
N GLU A 222 0.83 -11.51 2.92
CA GLU A 222 1.68 -11.04 4.03
C GLU A 222 0.87 -10.21 5.03
N LEU A 223 0.79 -10.68 6.29
CA LEU A 223 -0.01 -10.07 7.35
C LEU A 223 0.86 -9.71 8.55
N ASP A 224 0.88 -8.42 8.91
CA ASP A 224 1.50 -7.90 10.14
C ASP A 224 0.47 -7.07 10.92
N GLY A 225 0.10 -7.54 12.12
CA GLY A 225 -0.81 -6.81 13.01
C GLY A 225 -0.20 -5.51 13.56
N GLU A 226 1.13 -5.43 13.60
CA GLU A 226 1.88 -4.38 14.30
C GLU A 226 1.49 -4.26 15.79
N ASP A 227 1.33 -3.04 16.33
CA ASP A 227 1.18 -2.81 17.77
C ASP A 227 -0.27 -3.05 18.22
N GLY A 228 -0.57 -4.22 18.74
CA GLY A 228 -1.95 -4.52 19.09
C GLY A 228 -2.19 -5.89 19.67
N ASN A 229 -3.47 -6.26 19.77
CA ASN A 229 -3.86 -7.63 20.08
C ASN A 229 -4.64 -8.17 18.90
N ASP A 230 -3.95 -8.52 17.83
CA ASP A 230 -4.57 -8.56 16.51
C ASP A 230 -5.06 -9.96 16.15
N THR A 231 -5.96 -10.02 15.16
CA THR A 231 -6.41 -11.28 14.58
C THR A 231 -6.00 -11.32 13.12
N LEU A 232 -5.11 -12.24 12.78
CA LEU A 232 -4.57 -12.44 11.45
C LEU A 232 -5.20 -13.69 10.85
N VAL A 233 -6.01 -13.51 9.81
CA VAL A 233 -6.66 -14.58 9.06
C VAL A 233 -6.06 -14.55 7.66
N GLY A 234 -5.13 -15.46 7.35
CA GLY A 234 -4.47 -15.46 6.04
C GLY A 234 -5.48 -15.79 4.94
N GLY A 235 -5.95 -17.04 4.89
CA GLY A 235 -7.08 -17.39 4.04
C GLY A 235 -6.79 -18.67 3.27
N ASP A 236 -6.98 -18.67 1.96
CA ASP A 236 -6.58 -19.76 1.05
C ASP A 236 -5.24 -19.38 0.41
N GLY A 237 -4.20 -20.22 0.47
CA GLY A 237 -2.90 -19.95 -0.14
C GLY A 237 -1.73 -20.10 0.84
N ASP A 238 -0.52 -19.76 0.39
CA ASP A 238 0.70 -19.87 1.20
C ASP A 238 0.94 -18.54 1.94
N ASP A 239 0.40 -18.39 3.16
CA ASP A 239 0.42 -17.12 3.89
C ASP A 239 1.72 -16.91 4.70
N PHE A 240 2.06 -15.63 4.90
CA PHE A 240 3.20 -15.16 5.66
C PHE A 240 2.77 -14.21 6.77
N TYR A 241 2.79 -14.71 8.00
CA TYR A 241 2.49 -13.93 9.20
C TYR A 241 3.75 -13.31 9.78
N VAL A 242 3.69 -12.05 10.20
CA VAL A 242 4.76 -11.36 10.91
C VAL A 242 4.33 -11.05 12.34
N TYR A 243 5.21 -11.33 13.30
CA TYR A 243 5.03 -10.97 14.70
C TYR A 243 6.32 -10.34 15.24
N THR A 244 6.27 -9.12 15.78
CA THR A 244 7.40 -8.56 16.52
C THR A 244 7.21 -8.70 18.02
N ALA A 245 8.25 -9.17 18.70
CA ALA A 245 8.22 -9.41 20.13
C ALA A 245 7.87 -8.14 20.92
N GLY A 246 6.81 -8.23 21.73
CA GLY A 246 6.36 -7.16 22.62
C GLY A 246 5.32 -6.22 22.02
N GLN A 247 4.79 -6.52 20.82
CA GLN A 247 3.71 -5.74 20.21
C GLN A 247 2.31 -6.05 20.76
N GLY A 248 2.12 -7.24 21.33
CA GLY A 248 0.95 -7.56 22.16
C GLY A 248 0.58 -9.04 22.10
N HIS A 249 -0.72 -9.32 21.95
CA HIS A 249 -1.29 -10.66 22.08
C HIS A 249 -2.11 -11.05 20.84
N ASP A 250 -1.42 -11.59 19.85
CA ASP A 250 -2.02 -11.80 18.53
C ASP A 250 -2.57 -13.21 18.38
N THR A 251 -3.52 -13.35 17.48
CA THR A 251 -4.18 -14.60 17.13
C THR A 251 -4.06 -14.84 15.64
N ILE A 252 -3.35 -15.88 15.25
CA ILE A 252 -3.32 -16.39 13.88
C ILE A 252 -4.44 -17.43 13.75
N VAL A 253 -5.27 -17.25 12.72
CA VAL A 253 -6.32 -18.18 12.34
C VAL A 253 -6.00 -18.67 10.93
N ASN A 254 -5.37 -19.85 10.87
CA ASN A 254 -5.17 -20.53 9.61
C ASN A 254 -6.43 -21.32 9.23
N VAL A 255 -6.86 -21.22 7.98
CA VAL A 255 -8.08 -21.87 7.48
C VAL A 255 -7.87 -22.67 6.19
N ASP A 256 -6.67 -22.66 5.60
CA ASP A 256 -6.35 -23.44 4.40
C ASP A 256 -5.98 -24.89 4.73
N ALA A 257 -6.50 -25.83 3.94
CA ALA A 257 -6.13 -27.23 4.00
C ALA A 257 -4.87 -27.58 3.20
N TYR A 258 -4.37 -26.69 2.34
CA TYR A 258 -3.33 -26.99 1.36
C TYR A 258 -2.17 -25.97 1.27
N GLY A 259 -2.26 -24.81 1.92
CA GLY A 259 -1.21 -23.82 2.02
C GLY A 259 0.00 -24.31 2.81
N GLU A 260 1.18 -23.78 2.47
CA GLU A 260 2.43 -23.94 3.21
C GLU A 260 2.75 -22.65 3.98
N ASP A 261 2.09 -22.47 5.11
CA ASP A 261 2.06 -21.21 5.85
C ASP A 261 3.32 -21.00 6.69
N MET A 262 3.70 -19.73 6.79
CA MET A 262 4.94 -19.31 7.40
C MET A 262 4.71 -18.22 8.45
N LEU A 263 5.35 -18.34 9.60
CA LEU A 263 5.45 -17.28 10.58
C LEU A 263 6.89 -16.77 10.66
N ARG A 264 7.03 -15.46 10.70
CA ARG A 264 8.26 -14.77 11.08
C ARG A 264 8.13 -14.06 12.42
N VAL A 265 8.98 -14.44 13.37
CA VAL A 265 9.16 -13.74 14.63
C VAL A 265 10.37 -12.81 14.55
N ASN A 266 10.14 -11.52 14.83
CA ASN A 266 11.16 -10.50 14.93
C ASN A 266 11.42 -10.12 16.40
N GLY A 267 12.68 -9.83 16.74
CA GLY A 267 13.05 -9.34 18.08
C GLY A 267 13.11 -10.39 19.21
N ALA A 268 12.79 -11.66 18.93
CA ALA A 268 12.93 -12.76 19.89
C ALA A 268 13.38 -14.06 19.21
N ALA A 269 14.14 -14.87 19.96
CA ALA A 269 14.56 -16.21 19.57
C ALA A 269 13.63 -17.26 20.22
N PHE A 270 13.55 -18.47 19.67
CA PHE A 270 12.63 -19.50 20.20
C PHE A 270 12.93 -19.94 21.64
N ASP A 271 14.16 -19.79 22.13
CA ASP A 271 14.50 -20.07 23.53
C ASP A 271 13.92 -19.05 24.52
N GLN A 272 13.39 -17.94 24.02
CA GLN A 272 12.68 -16.93 24.80
C GLN A 272 11.18 -17.18 24.87
N PHE A 273 10.65 -18.20 24.17
CA PHE A 273 9.23 -18.56 24.20
C PHE A 273 8.97 -19.81 25.05
N SER A 274 7.84 -19.81 25.76
CA SER A 274 7.17 -21.04 26.17
C SER A 274 6.11 -21.40 25.15
N PHE A 275 6.04 -22.68 24.78
CA PHE A 275 4.99 -23.21 23.90
C PHE A 275 4.07 -24.08 24.73
N ASP A 276 2.80 -23.68 24.81
CA ASP A 276 1.80 -24.31 25.66
C ASP A 276 0.56 -24.66 24.85
N ARG A 277 -0.06 -25.80 25.15
CA ARG A 277 -1.39 -26.13 24.63
C ARG A 277 -2.46 -25.60 25.58
N ILE A 278 -3.37 -24.77 25.06
CA ILE A 278 -4.52 -24.24 25.81
C ILE A 278 -5.80 -24.62 25.08
N GLY A 279 -6.49 -25.66 25.56
CA GLY A 279 -7.65 -26.19 24.85
C GLY A 279 -7.24 -26.84 23.52
N ASP A 280 -7.77 -26.30 22.43
CA ASP A 280 -7.45 -26.72 21.06
C ASP A 280 -6.45 -25.80 20.35
N ASP A 281 -6.02 -24.73 21.03
CA ASP A 281 -5.07 -23.74 20.52
C ASP A 281 -3.63 -24.05 20.97
N MET A 282 -2.65 -23.64 20.16
CA MET A 282 -1.24 -23.58 20.54
C MET A 282 -0.89 -22.14 20.87
N VAL A 283 -0.25 -21.91 22.01
CA VAL A 283 0.07 -20.56 22.50
C VAL A 283 1.56 -20.46 22.76
N ALA A 284 2.22 -19.56 22.05
CA ALA A 284 3.61 -19.18 22.26
C ALA A 284 3.67 -17.91 23.11
N THR A 285 4.21 -17.97 24.34
CA THR A 285 4.29 -16.81 25.25
C THR A 285 5.73 -16.40 25.45
N LEU A 286 6.03 -15.10 25.35
CA LEU A 286 7.36 -14.59 25.66
C LEU A 286 7.66 -14.76 27.17
N SER A 287 8.89 -15.17 27.49
CA SER A 287 9.30 -15.48 28.87
C SER A 287 9.22 -14.27 29.81
N ASP A 288 9.31 -13.06 29.28
CA ASP A 288 9.15 -11.80 30.02
C ASP A 288 7.68 -11.33 30.11
N GLN A 289 6.74 -12.08 29.53
CA GLN A 289 5.31 -11.80 29.45
C GLN A 289 4.97 -10.50 28.74
N SER A 290 5.86 -10.01 27.87
CA SER A 290 5.62 -8.80 27.06
C SER A 290 4.63 -9.01 25.92
N GLY A 291 4.39 -10.26 25.51
CA GLY A 291 3.44 -10.60 24.45
C GLY A 291 3.26 -12.10 24.28
N SER A 292 2.30 -12.48 23.42
CA SER A 292 2.03 -13.87 23.08
C SER A 292 1.46 -14.00 21.68
N LEU A 293 1.62 -15.16 21.07
CA LEU A 293 1.01 -15.51 19.81
C LEU A 293 0.15 -16.77 19.99
N THR A 294 -1.12 -16.67 19.66
CA THR A 294 -2.09 -17.77 19.69
C THR A 294 -2.33 -18.28 18.29
N PHE A 295 -2.14 -19.57 18.07
CA PHE A 295 -2.47 -20.25 16.83
C PHE A 295 -3.77 -21.01 17.05
N LYS A 296 -4.85 -20.46 16.48
CA LYS A 296 -6.21 -20.90 16.73
C LYS A 296 -6.44 -22.29 16.15
N ASP A 297 -7.04 -23.17 16.94
CA ASP A 297 -7.49 -24.51 16.52
C ASP A 297 -6.36 -25.44 15.98
N TRP A 298 -5.10 -25.16 16.29
CA TRP A 298 -3.90 -25.94 15.93
C TRP A 298 -4.03 -27.47 16.15
N TYR A 299 -4.78 -27.88 17.19
CA TYR A 299 -4.95 -29.28 17.57
C TYR A 299 -6.25 -29.93 17.06
N THR A 300 -7.01 -29.25 16.20
CA THR A 300 -8.27 -29.76 15.65
C THR A 300 -8.07 -30.54 14.35
N GLU A 301 -7.27 -29.99 13.43
CA GLU A 301 -6.89 -30.58 12.14
C GLU A 301 -5.52 -30.05 11.72
N SER A 302 -4.85 -30.76 10.80
CA SER A 302 -3.52 -30.35 10.33
C SER A 302 -3.56 -29.08 9.48
N ALA A 303 -4.70 -28.80 8.83
CA ALA A 303 -4.93 -27.59 8.04
C ALA A 303 -4.81 -26.31 8.88
N ASN A 304 -5.21 -26.35 10.15
CA ASN A 304 -5.21 -25.16 11.01
C ASN A 304 -3.82 -24.87 11.61
N ARG A 305 -2.75 -25.50 11.10
CA ARG A 305 -1.39 -25.35 11.60
C ARG A 305 -0.59 -24.50 10.62
N VAL A 306 0.15 -23.55 11.16
CA VAL A 306 1.24 -22.90 10.43
C VAL A 306 2.40 -23.89 10.28
N ASP A 307 2.83 -24.14 9.06
CA ASP A 307 3.79 -25.21 8.74
C ASP A 307 5.20 -24.93 9.24
N ARG A 308 5.67 -23.69 9.05
CA ARG A 308 7.04 -23.28 9.37
C ARG A 308 7.07 -22.00 10.18
N LEU A 309 7.75 -22.05 11.33
CA LEU A 309 7.99 -20.90 12.17
C LEU A 309 9.47 -20.55 12.12
N TYR A 310 9.77 -19.26 11.90
CA TYR A 310 11.12 -18.71 11.90
C TYR A 310 11.30 -17.70 13.04
N ASP A 311 12.40 -17.81 13.79
CA ASP A 311 12.76 -16.81 14.79
C ASP A 311 13.65 -15.68 14.23
N GLN A 312 14.04 -14.74 15.09
CA GLN A 312 14.91 -13.60 14.70
C GLN A 312 16.24 -14.04 14.07
N ASN A 313 16.74 -15.24 14.40
CA ASN A 313 18.00 -15.79 13.92
C ASN A 313 17.82 -16.68 12.69
N TRP A 314 16.62 -16.74 12.11
CA TRP A 314 16.25 -17.68 11.04
C TRP A 314 16.37 -19.15 11.47
N MET A 315 16.27 -19.44 12.77
CA MET A 315 16.05 -20.81 13.20
C MET A 315 14.64 -21.22 12.77
N GLU A 316 14.53 -22.37 12.12
CA GLU A 316 13.25 -22.94 11.70
C GLU A 316 12.74 -23.98 12.71
N LEU A 317 11.44 -23.98 12.95
CA LEU A 317 10.70 -25.08 13.55
C LEU A 317 9.52 -25.43 12.64
N ASN A 318 9.37 -26.71 12.30
CA ASN A 318 8.15 -27.20 11.68
C ASN A 318 7.08 -27.55 12.72
N ALA A 319 5.84 -27.73 12.28
CA ALA A 319 4.70 -28.03 13.15
C ALA A 319 4.92 -29.23 14.10
N ASP A 320 5.55 -30.32 13.64
CA ASP A 320 5.84 -31.51 14.46
C ASP A 320 6.90 -31.23 15.56
N GLN A 321 7.88 -30.39 15.25
CA GLN A 321 8.87 -29.94 16.22
C GLN A 321 8.23 -29.03 17.28
N VAL A 322 7.32 -28.14 16.87
CA VAL A 322 6.54 -27.31 17.82
C VAL A 322 5.71 -28.18 18.75
N ASP A 323 5.01 -29.19 18.22
CA ASP A 323 4.27 -30.16 19.04
C ASP A 323 5.18 -30.92 20.02
N SER A 324 6.41 -31.23 19.60
CA SER A 324 7.41 -31.85 20.48
C SER A 324 7.83 -30.91 21.63
N LEU A 325 7.99 -29.61 21.37
CA LEU A 325 8.28 -28.60 22.39
C LEU A 325 7.13 -28.47 23.39
N VAL A 326 5.90 -28.40 22.90
CA VAL A 326 4.69 -28.39 23.76
C VAL A 326 4.61 -29.67 24.62
N GLY A 327 5.10 -30.79 24.09
CA GLY A 327 5.24 -32.05 24.82
C GLY A 327 6.38 -32.09 25.87
N GLY A 328 7.14 -31.00 26.02
CA GLY A 328 8.24 -30.88 26.97
C GLY A 328 9.61 -31.32 26.42
N ALA A 329 9.77 -31.43 25.10
CA ALA A 329 11.09 -31.62 24.50
C ALA A 329 11.96 -30.37 24.69
N GLU A 330 13.26 -30.58 24.83
CA GLU A 330 14.23 -29.49 24.89
C GLU A 330 14.56 -28.99 23.48
N LEU A 331 14.49 -27.68 23.25
CA LEU A 331 14.79 -27.04 21.95
C LEU A 331 16.13 -27.50 21.36
N SER A 332 17.16 -27.61 22.20
CA SER A 332 18.50 -28.08 21.82
C SER A 332 18.54 -29.50 21.23
N GLN A 333 17.57 -30.36 21.55
CA GLN A 333 17.48 -31.74 21.04
C GLN A 333 16.81 -31.81 19.67
N LEU A 334 15.98 -30.82 19.33
CA LEU A 334 15.26 -30.74 18.06
C LEU A 334 16.11 -30.14 16.94
N ILE A 335 17.02 -29.21 17.28
CA ILE A 335 17.92 -28.53 16.34
C ILE A 335 18.99 -29.47 15.76
N GLY A 336 19.34 -30.55 16.46
CA GLY A 336 20.39 -31.50 16.07
C GLY A 336 20.13 -32.27 14.76
N ALA A 337 18.93 -32.17 14.18
CA ALA A 337 18.54 -32.84 12.94
C ALA A 337 18.80 -31.99 11.66
N MET A 338 19.08 -30.69 11.78
CA MET A 338 19.24 -29.77 10.64
C MET A 338 20.69 -29.44 10.24
N SER A 339 21.70 -30.15 10.77
CA SER A 339 23.10 -29.85 10.41
C SER A 339 23.64 -30.60 9.18
N GLN A 340 22.82 -31.33 8.41
CA GLN A 340 23.28 -32.08 7.22
C GLN A 340 22.31 -32.07 6.02
N GLY A 341 21.34 -31.16 5.97
CA GLY A 341 20.61 -30.83 4.74
C GLY A 341 21.24 -29.57 4.15
N GLU A 342 21.68 -29.66 2.91
CA GLU A 342 22.32 -28.63 2.09
C GLU A 342 22.06 -27.18 2.52
N ALA A 343 23.16 -26.47 2.79
CA ALA A 343 23.19 -25.03 2.69
C ALA A 343 22.86 -24.62 1.25
N GLU A 344 21.58 -24.64 0.88
CA GLU A 344 21.06 -23.76 -0.16
C GLU A 344 21.04 -22.33 0.42
N GLN A 345 22.26 -21.78 0.58
CA GLN A 345 22.49 -20.35 0.69
C GLN A 345 22.20 -19.61 -0.64
N ASP A 346 21.36 -20.18 -1.50
CA ASP A 346 21.06 -19.67 -2.85
C ASP A 346 19.58 -19.33 -3.07
N VAL A 347 18.72 -19.46 -2.03
CA VAL A 347 17.37 -18.85 -2.05
C VAL A 347 17.32 -17.54 -1.24
N PHE A 348 18.27 -17.32 -0.32
CA PHE A 348 18.28 -16.15 0.57
C PHE A 348 19.50 -15.21 0.39
N THR A 349 20.22 -15.30 -0.72
CA THR A 349 21.28 -14.32 -1.09
C THR A 349 20.97 -13.50 -2.34
N GLN A 350 19.77 -13.61 -2.91
CA GLN A 350 19.26 -12.49 -3.68
C GLN A 350 18.77 -11.43 -2.69
N PRO A 351 19.41 -10.25 -2.62
CA PRO A 351 18.88 -9.17 -1.81
C PRO A 351 17.48 -8.81 -2.33
N LEU A 352 16.56 -8.46 -1.43
CA LEU A 352 15.26 -7.82 -1.74
C LEU A 352 15.37 -6.68 -2.77
N SER A 353 16.57 -6.11 -2.96
CA SER A 353 16.88 -5.12 -4.00
C SER A 353 16.88 -5.62 -5.45
N GLU A 354 16.60 -6.90 -5.74
CA GLU A 354 16.40 -7.42 -7.12
C GLU A 354 14.95 -7.87 -7.43
N ARG A 355 13.99 -7.69 -6.51
CA ARG A 355 12.53 -7.85 -6.77
C ARG A 355 11.68 -6.59 -6.60
N GLY A 356 12.27 -5.42 -6.38
CA GLY A 356 11.51 -4.18 -6.29
C GLY A 356 12.35 -3.12 -5.59
N ASN A 357 13.20 -2.44 -6.35
CA ASN A 357 13.97 -1.33 -5.84
C ASN A 357 13.09 -0.07 -5.86
N GLN A 358 12.37 0.23 -4.77
CA GLN A 358 11.79 1.57 -4.55
C GLN A 358 12.04 2.05 -3.11
N PRO A 359 12.36 3.34 -2.91
CA PRO A 359 12.56 3.96 -1.61
C PRO A 359 11.23 4.42 -1.01
N HIS A 360 10.83 3.89 0.15
CA HIS A 360 9.66 4.40 0.88
C HIS A 360 9.94 5.75 1.54
N PRO A 361 9.10 6.77 1.35
CA PRO A 361 9.13 8.00 2.13
C PRO A 361 8.56 7.72 3.53
N MET A 362 9.44 7.63 4.52
CA MET A 362 9.10 7.78 5.93
C MET A 362 8.51 9.19 6.16
N ILE A 363 7.19 9.33 6.26
CA ILE A 363 6.58 10.57 6.76
C ILE A 363 6.51 10.48 8.28
N ALA A 364 7.38 11.25 8.92
CA ALA A 364 7.35 11.45 10.37
C ALA A 364 6.05 12.17 10.77
N ALA A 365 5.33 11.57 11.72
CA ALA A 365 4.17 12.16 12.36
C ALA A 365 4.47 13.55 12.95
N VAL A 366 3.65 14.54 12.59
CA VAL A 366 3.37 15.76 13.38
C VAL A 366 1.88 16.08 13.29
#